data_AF-A0A916WR43-F1
#
_entry.id   AF-A0A916WR43-F1
#
_cell.length_a   1.000
_cell.length_b   1.000
_cell.length_c   1.000
_cell.angle_alpha   90.00
_cell.angle_beta   90.00
_cell.angle_gamma   90.00
#
_symmetry.space_group_name_H-M   'P 1'
#
loop_
_entity.id
_entity.type
_entity.pdbx_description
1 polymer ?
#
loop_
_entity_poly.entity_id
_entity_poly.type
_entity_poly.pdbx_seq_one_letter_code
_entity_poly.pdbx_strand_id
1 'polypeptide(L)'
;MATAADKLTVQVNPVYVQGNTWGDKVSRSAKAITGGITALLGIVTPLIAILGDVSIPAQVYAWISGAIAVLTAFNVWLTANTPKVADIADSTEDLVEDVLHRDV
;
A
#
# COMPACT_ATOMS: atom_id res chain seq x y z
N MET A 1 -17.51 17.48 -52.60
CA MET A 1 -17.66 16.01 -52.57
C MET A 1 -16.53 15.43 -51.72
N ALA A 2 -16.91 14.47 -50.87
CA ALA A 2 -16.17 13.79 -49.80
C ALA A 2 -14.67 13.49 -50.07
N THR A 3 -13.75 13.84 -49.16
CA THR A 3 -13.29 13.11 -47.94
C THR A 3 -12.16 12.13 -48.26
N ALA A 4 -10.96 12.38 -47.75
CA ALA A 4 -9.93 11.36 -47.61
C ALA A 4 -9.03 11.68 -46.41
N ALA A 5 -9.43 11.13 -45.27
CA ALA A 5 -8.56 10.61 -44.22
C ALA A 5 -7.46 11.57 -43.74
N ASP A 6 -7.91 12.51 -42.92
CA ASP A 6 -7.19 12.93 -41.73
C ASP A 6 -6.61 11.68 -41.04
N LYS A 7 -5.32 11.42 -41.26
CA LYS A 7 -4.56 10.43 -40.52
C LYS A 7 -4.36 10.99 -39.12
N LEU A 8 -5.43 11.05 -38.33
CA LEU A 8 -5.32 10.82 -36.91
C LEU A 8 -4.79 9.39 -36.77
N THR A 9 -3.47 9.26 -36.79
CA THR A 9 -2.82 8.30 -35.92
C THR A 9 -3.32 8.63 -34.53
N VAL A 10 -4.41 7.99 -34.14
CA VAL A 10 -4.79 7.83 -32.74
C VAL A 10 -3.59 7.12 -32.15
N GLN A 11 -2.63 7.90 -31.65
CA GLN A 11 -1.77 7.41 -30.61
C GLN A 11 -2.75 7.09 -29.49
N VAL A 12 -3.14 5.82 -29.44
CA VAL A 12 -3.59 5.19 -28.23
C VAL A 12 -2.39 5.31 -27.31
N ASN A 13 -2.21 6.49 -26.71
CA ASN A 13 -1.45 6.60 -25.51
C ASN A 13 -2.33 5.84 -24.54
N PRO A 14 -1.95 4.63 -24.08
CA PRO A 14 -2.59 4.09 -22.90
C PRO A 14 -2.23 5.12 -21.83
N VAL A 15 -3.12 6.09 -21.66
CA VAL A 15 -3.27 6.77 -20.39
C VAL A 15 -3.69 5.64 -19.49
N TYR A 16 -2.70 4.89 -19.00
CA TYR A 16 -2.77 4.25 -17.70
C TYR A 16 -3.33 5.35 -16.84
N VAL A 17 -4.62 5.23 -16.53
CA VAL A 17 -5.29 6.11 -15.59
C VAL A 17 -4.58 5.81 -14.28
N GLN A 18 -3.47 6.53 -14.03
CA GLN A 18 -2.64 6.37 -12.85
C GLN A 18 -3.56 6.58 -11.65
N GLY A 19 -4.06 5.49 -11.09
CA GLY A 19 -5.02 5.50 -9.99
C GLY A 19 -6.25 4.64 -10.07
N ASN A 20 -6.49 3.84 -11.12
CA ASN A 20 -7.71 3.03 -11.20
C ASN A 20 -7.52 1.51 -11.16
N THR A 21 -6.30 0.97 -11.28
CA THR A 21 -6.07 -0.48 -11.15
C THR A 21 -6.20 -0.93 -9.69
N TRP A 22 -6.43 -2.22 -9.47
CA TRP A 22 -6.48 -2.79 -8.12
C TRP A 22 -5.13 -2.66 -7.40
N GLY A 23 -4.01 -2.82 -8.10
CA GLY A 23 -2.66 -2.61 -7.56
C GLY A 23 -2.43 -1.18 -7.07
N ASP A 24 -2.94 -0.17 -7.77
CA ASP A 24 -2.88 1.23 -7.35
C ASP A 24 -3.65 1.47 -6.03
N LYS A 25 -4.84 0.86 -5.88
CA LYS A 25 -5.65 0.95 -4.65
C LYS A 25 -4.98 0.26 -3.46
N VAL A 26 -4.36 -0.90 -3.70
CA VAL A 26 -3.58 -1.64 -2.70
C VAL A 26 -2.35 -0.84 -2.27
N SER A 27 -1.61 -0.27 -3.22
CA SER A 27 -0.41 0.54 -2.96
C SER A 27 -0.74 1.80 -2.15
N ARG A 28 -1.84 2.49 -2.45
CA ARG A 28 -2.31 3.64 -1.66
C ARG A 28 -2.72 3.25 -0.25
N SER A 29 -3.48 2.16 -0.11
CA SER A 29 -3.90 1.64 1.19
C SER A 29 -2.69 1.22 2.04
N ALA A 30 -1.72 0.54 1.44
CA ALA A 30 -0.51 0.12 2.12
C ALA A 30 0.36 1.31 2.55
N LYS A 31 0.48 2.36 1.71
CA LYS A 31 1.13 3.64 2.08
C LYS A 31 0.42 4.35 3.23
N ALA A 32 -0.91 4.38 3.24
CA ALA A 32 -1.67 4.98 4.33
C ALA A 32 -1.46 4.20 5.65
N ILE A 33 -1.46 2.87 5.59
CA ILE A 33 -1.23 2.00 6.76
C ILE A 33 0.20 2.15 7.28
N THR A 34 1.21 2.06 6.41
CA THR A 34 2.63 2.24 6.81
C THR A 34 2.89 3.64 7.36
N GLY A 35 2.30 4.68 6.75
CA GLY A 35 2.35 6.05 7.25
C GLY A 35 1.73 6.19 8.65
N GLY A 36 0.56 5.59 8.87
CA GLY A 36 -0.11 5.58 10.18
C GLY A 36 0.69 4.86 11.27
N ILE A 37 1.24 3.68 10.95
CA ILE A 37 2.09 2.92 11.89
C ILE A 37 3.37 3.70 12.21
N THR A 38 4.00 4.31 11.20
CA THR A 38 5.22 5.11 11.39
C THR A 38 4.96 6.32 12.27
N ALA A 39 3.85 7.05 12.05
CA ALA A 39 3.46 8.17 12.90
C ALA A 39 3.19 7.74 14.34
N LEU A 40 2.47 6.62 14.53
CA LEU A 40 2.20 6.06 15.85
C LEU A 40 3.51 5.67 16.57
N LEU A 41 4.41 4.96 15.89
CA LEU A 41 5.71 4.58 16.44
C LEU A 41 6.56 5.80 16.79
N GLY A 42 6.54 6.84 15.95
CA GLY A 42 7.25 8.10 16.18
C GLY A 42 6.74 8.89 17.39
N ILE A 43 5.49 8.71 17.80
CA ILE A 43 4.91 9.35 18.99
C ILE A 43 5.11 8.47 20.23
N VAL A 44 4.81 7.17 20.12
CA VAL A 44 4.76 6.26 21.27
C VAL A 44 6.16 5.92 21.79
N THR A 45 7.15 5.74 20.90
CA THR A 45 8.52 5.41 21.29
C THR A 45 9.17 6.48 22.19
N PRO A 46 9.17 7.78 21.84
CA PRO A 46 9.71 8.82 22.71
C PRO A 46 8.86 9.03 23.97
N LEU A 47 7.54 8.84 23.91
CA LEU A 47 6.67 8.86 25.10
C LEU A 47 7.10 7.82 26.13
N ILE A 48 7.44 6.60 25.72
CA ILE A 48 7.95 5.56 26.61
C ILE A 48 9.33 5.90 27.16
N ALA A 49 10.20 6.52 26.35
CA ALA A 49 11.51 6.97 26.81
C ALA A 49 11.38 8.05 27.90
N ILE A 50 10.43 8.97 27.76
CA ILE A 50 10.13 10.01 28.75
C ILE A 50 9.45 9.41 29.99
N LEU A 51 8.50 8.49 29.80
CA LEU A 51 7.77 7.86 30.90
C LEU A 51 8.57 6.76 31.62
N GLY A 52 9.73 6.34 31.11
CA GLY A 52 10.63 5.41 31.80
C GLY A 52 11.21 5.98 33.11
N ASP A 53 11.19 7.32 33.26
CA ASP A 53 11.51 8.02 34.52
C ASP A 53 10.36 7.97 35.54
N VAL A 54 9.15 7.66 35.09
CA VAL A 54 8.00 7.35 35.94
C VAL A 54 8.02 5.84 36.18
N SER A 55 7.76 5.39 37.41
CA SER A 55 7.82 3.96 37.78
C SER A 55 6.77 3.10 37.05
N ILE A 56 6.94 2.87 35.75
CA ILE A 56 6.10 1.96 34.98
C ILE A 56 6.45 0.54 35.43
N PRO A 57 5.44 -0.29 35.81
CA PRO A 57 5.68 -1.69 36.12
C PRO A 57 6.38 -2.38 34.94
N ALA A 58 7.47 -3.12 35.22
CA ALA A 58 8.29 -3.75 34.19
C ALA A 58 7.48 -4.64 33.22
N GLN A 59 6.41 -5.27 33.71
CA GLN A 59 5.51 -6.07 32.89
C GLN A 59 4.77 -5.24 31.84
N VAL A 60 4.29 -4.03 32.21
CA VAL A 60 3.61 -3.11 31.30
C VAL A 60 4.59 -2.58 30.25
N TYR A 61 5.80 -2.23 30.68
CA TYR A 61 6.87 -1.82 29.78
C TYR A 61 7.19 -2.91 28.73
N ALA A 62 7.36 -4.16 29.18
CA ALA A 62 7.64 -5.29 28.29
C ALA A 62 6.54 -5.51 27.23
N TRP A 63 5.26 -5.39 27.62
CA TRP A 63 4.14 -5.48 26.68
C TRP A 63 4.16 -4.36 25.63
N ILE A 64 4.43 -3.13 26.06
CA ILE A 64 4.48 -1.98 25.15
C ILE A 64 5.67 -2.10 24.18
N SER A 65 6.86 -2.44 24.69
CA SER A 65 8.05 -2.67 23.85
C SER A 65 7.85 -3.84 22.87
N GLY A 66 7.19 -4.91 23.30
CA GLY A 66 6.81 -6.03 22.43
C GLY A 66 5.86 -5.59 21.31
N ALA A 67 4.84 -4.80 21.64
CA ALA A 67 3.92 -4.24 20.64
C ALA A 67 4.63 -3.35 19.62
N ILE A 68 5.56 -2.50 20.07
CA ILE A 68 6.40 -1.67 19.20
C ILE A 68 7.23 -2.53 18.25
N ALA A 69 7.87 -3.58 18.76
CA ALA A 69 8.69 -4.48 17.95
C ALA A 69 7.86 -5.17 16.85
N VAL A 70 6.66 -5.65 17.20
CA VAL A 70 5.74 -6.28 16.24
C VAL A 70 5.27 -5.28 15.19
N LEU A 71 4.84 -4.08 15.62
CA LEU A 71 4.39 -3.02 14.70
C LEU A 71 5.51 -2.58 13.75
N THR A 72 6.75 -2.48 14.25
CA THR A 72 7.92 -2.14 13.44
C THR A 72 8.20 -3.23 12.41
N ALA A 73 8.23 -4.51 12.84
CA ALA A 73 8.45 -5.63 11.94
C ALA A 73 7.35 -5.71 10.86
N PHE A 74 6.09 -5.49 11.25
CA PHE A 74 4.97 -5.45 10.33
C PHE A 74 5.06 -4.28 9.34
N ASN A 75 5.45 -3.09 9.80
CA ASN A 75 5.66 -1.91 8.96
C ASN A 75 6.77 -2.13 7.91
N VAL A 76 7.89 -2.73 8.33
CA VAL A 76 9.00 -3.10 7.43
C VAL A 76 8.55 -4.14 6.42
N TRP A 77 7.83 -5.17 6.87
CA TRP A 77 7.30 -6.21 5.98
C TRP A 77 6.31 -5.62 4.96
N LEU A 78 5.36 -4.80 5.40
CA LEU A 78 4.42 -4.13 4.50
C LEU A 78 5.16 -3.27 3.48
N THR A 79 6.11 -2.46 3.91
CA THR A 79 6.90 -1.60 3.01
C THR A 79 7.64 -2.42 1.95
N ALA A 80 8.26 -3.54 2.35
CA ALA A 80 9.00 -4.40 1.43
C ALA A 80 8.11 -5.23 0.49
N ASN A 81 6.89 -5.56 0.91
CA ASN A 81 5.99 -6.44 0.16
C ASN A 81 4.85 -5.71 -0.57
N THR A 82 4.61 -4.42 -0.28
CA THR A 82 3.59 -3.61 -0.98
C THR A 82 3.71 -3.68 -2.51
N PRO A 83 4.91 -3.58 -3.12
CA PRO A 83 5.04 -3.71 -4.58
C PRO A 83 4.58 -5.09 -5.07
N LYS A 84 4.94 -6.16 -4.36
CA LYS A 84 4.57 -7.54 -4.73
C LYS A 84 3.07 -7.78 -4.62
N VAL A 85 2.43 -7.25 -3.58
CA VAL A 85 0.97 -7.39 -3.40
C VAL A 85 0.22 -6.57 -4.45
N ALA A 86 0.75 -5.40 -4.85
CA ALA A 86 0.19 -4.63 -5.94
C ALA A 86 0.30 -5.38 -7.28
N ASP A 87 1.47 -5.93 -7.61
CA ASP A 87 1.69 -6.70 -8.85
C ASP A 87 0.78 -7.95 -8.93
N ILE A 88 0.57 -8.63 -7.79
CA ILE A 88 -0.36 -9.78 -7.70
C ILE A 88 -1.81 -9.32 -7.89
N ALA A 89 -2.18 -8.16 -7.33
CA ALA A 89 -3.53 -7.62 -7.48
C ALA A 89 -3.81 -7.25 -8.94
N ASP A 90 -2.86 -6.61 -9.63
CA ASP A 90 -2.99 -6.31 -11.06
C ASP A 90 -3.04 -7.59 -11.91
N SER A 91 -2.19 -8.59 -11.62
CA SER A 91 -2.22 -9.89 -12.33
C SER A 91 -3.54 -10.65 -12.13
N THR A 92 -4.19 -10.47 -10.97
CA THR A 92 -5.48 -11.08 -10.68
C THR A 92 -6.61 -10.34 -11.40
N GLU A 93 -6.54 -9.02 -11.53
CA GLU A 93 -7.47 -8.21 -12.32
C GLU A 93 -7.46 -8.65 -13.79
N ASP A 94 -6.27 -8.79 -14.38
CA ASP A 94 -6.10 -9.26 -15.77
C ASP A 94 -6.72 -10.66 -15.99
N LEU A 95 -6.50 -11.59 -15.05
CA LEU A 95 -7.08 -12.94 -15.11
C LEU A 95 -8.60 -12.94 -14.98
N VAL A 96 -9.14 -12.09 -14.11
CA VAL A 96 -10.59 -11.97 -13.92
C VAL A 96 -11.24 -11.36 -15.16
N GLU A 97 -10.64 -10.34 -15.77
CA GLU A 97 -11.12 -9.75 -17.00
C GLU A 97 -11.06 -10.73 -18.18
N ASP A 98 -10.00 -11.53 -18.30
CA ASP A 98 -9.89 -12.57 -19.34
C ASP A 98 -11.00 -13.62 -19.21
N VAL A 99 -11.25 -14.13 -18.00
CA VAL A 99 -12.33 -15.10 -17.77
C VAL A 99 -13.72 -14.51 -18.07
N LEU A 100 -13.97 -13.26 -17.66
CA LEU A 100 -15.25 -12.58 -17.90
C LEU A 100 -15.52 -12.28 -19.38
N HIS A 101 -14.49 -12.01 -20.17
CA HIS A 101 -14.64 -11.70 -21.61
C HIS A 101 -14.57 -12.95 -22.51
N ARG A 102 -14.13 -14.10 -22.01
CA ARG A 102 -14.04 -15.34 -22.79
C ARG A 102 -15.37 -16.06 -23.00
N ASP A 103 -16.40 -15.70 -22.22
CA ASP A 103 -17.73 -16.33 -22.26
C ASP A 103 -18.78 -15.52 -23.05
N VAL A 104 -18.36 -14.49 -23.82
CA VAL A 104 -19.20 -13.73 -24.78
C VAL A 104 -18.66 -13.91 -26.19
#